data_AF-A0A1I8HSJ5-F1
#
_entry.id   AF-A0A1I8HSJ5-F1
#
_cell.length_a   1.000
_cell.length_b   1.000
_cell.length_c   1.000
_cell.angle_alpha   90.00
_cell.angle_beta   90.00
_cell.angle_gamma   90.00
#
_symmetry.space_group_name_H-M   'P 1'
#
loop_
_entity.id
_entity.type
_entity.pdbx_description
1 polymer ?
#
loop_
_entity_poly.entity_id
_entity_poly.type
_entity_poly.pdbx_seq_one_letter_code
_entity_poly.pdbx_strand_id
1 'polypeptide(L)'
;FALLACRHQLAGRRAPRLSLPPPELRGLALQQLQSQRAGIAKGVQTDLPPACRIGRDCLVLDLAPCLLDILQPSLRPVSTHLYTAKERRDLATLVDCMICYGLHYTQQRLPDGQMQFALEPPLDQLVRFSEPPAAAPPAATTTTSTTSTSAGRRPPLSGAVKQLVARELQAERLRRADAAAAARLGPSAPTSASTTGASAPAKSTSTP
;
A
#
# COMPACT_ATOMS: atom_id res chain seq x y z
N PHE A 1 -42.88 -11.69 -8.53
CA PHE A 1 -42.51 -12.20 -9.87
C PHE A 1 -41.11 -12.84 -9.97
N ALA A 2 -40.15 -12.53 -9.08
CA ALA A 2 -38.82 -13.18 -9.09
C ALA A 2 -38.77 -14.64 -8.58
N LEU A 3 -39.62 -15.01 -7.61
CA LEU A 3 -39.64 -16.36 -7.02
C LEU A 3 -40.22 -17.43 -7.97
N LEU A 4 -41.19 -17.05 -8.82
CA LEU A 4 -41.78 -17.95 -9.83
C LEU A 4 -40.81 -18.21 -11.00
N ALA A 5 -40.02 -17.21 -11.39
CA ALA A 5 -38.96 -17.35 -12.39
C ALA A 5 -37.86 -18.31 -11.92
N CYS A 6 -37.41 -18.21 -10.66
CA CYS A 6 -36.45 -19.15 -10.07
C CYS A 6 -36.97 -20.59 -10.03
N ARG A 7 -38.24 -20.80 -9.72
CA ARG A 7 -38.84 -22.14 -9.69
C ARG A 7 -38.93 -22.77 -11.08
N HIS A 8 -39.26 -21.98 -12.11
CA HIS A 8 -39.31 -22.49 -13.49
C HIS A 8 -37.92 -22.79 -14.07
N GLN A 9 -36.90 -22.04 -13.66
CA GLN A 9 -35.50 -22.27 -14.05
C GLN A 9 -34.90 -23.53 -13.42
N LEU A 10 -35.30 -23.87 -12.18
CA LEU A 10 -34.88 -25.08 -11.47
C LEU A 10 -35.75 -26.32 -11.81
N ALA A 11 -36.95 -26.13 -12.35
CA ALA A 11 -37.88 -27.20 -12.73
C ALA A 11 -37.64 -27.77 -14.14
N GLY A 12 -36.70 -27.21 -14.92
CA GLY A 12 -36.22 -27.83 -16.15
C GLY A 12 -35.47 -29.14 -15.86
N ARG A 13 -35.71 -30.20 -16.65
CA ARG A 13 -35.16 -31.57 -16.49
C ARG A 13 -33.63 -31.71 -16.54
N ARG A 14 -32.87 -30.62 -16.45
CA ARG A 14 -31.44 -30.63 -16.21
C ARG A 14 -31.18 -29.82 -14.95
N ALA A 15 -31.18 -30.49 -13.80
CA ALA A 15 -30.57 -29.93 -12.61
C ALA A 15 -29.15 -29.48 -13.03
N PRO A 16 -28.78 -28.19 -12.88
CA PRO A 16 -27.38 -27.83 -13.03
C PRO A 16 -26.65 -28.70 -12.03
N ARG A 17 -25.79 -29.60 -12.52
CA ARG A 17 -24.97 -30.44 -11.64
C ARG A 17 -24.12 -29.45 -10.85
N LEU A 18 -24.55 -29.15 -9.62
CA LEU A 18 -23.74 -28.43 -8.66
C LEU A 18 -22.59 -29.39 -8.32
N SER A 19 -21.55 -29.37 -9.16
CA SER A 19 -20.29 -30.01 -8.86
C SER A 19 -19.65 -29.20 -7.75
N LEU A 20 -20.15 -29.45 -6.54
CA LEU A 20 -19.55 -29.07 -5.28
C LEU A 20 -18.11 -29.61 -5.36
N PRO A 21 -17.07 -28.74 -5.43
CA PRO A 21 -15.70 -29.24 -5.54
C PRO A 21 -15.43 -30.28 -4.45
N PRO A 22 -14.71 -31.36 -4.76
CA PRO A 22 -14.52 -32.45 -3.83
C PRO A 22 -13.91 -31.92 -2.52
N PRO A 23 -14.30 -32.50 -1.37
CA PRO A 23 -13.90 -31.99 -0.06
C PRO A 23 -12.37 -31.95 0.13
N GLU A 24 -11.64 -32.85 -0.53
CA GLU A 24 -10.17 -32.88 -0.52
C GLU A 24 -9.55 -31.65 -1.19
N LEU A 25 -10.01 -31.29 -2.39
CA LEU A 25 -9.53 -30.10 -3.10
C LEU A 25 -9.85 -28.82 -2.31
N ARG A 26 -10.97 -28.79 -1.59
CA ARG A 26 -11.30 -27.69 -0.69
C ARG A 26 -10.35 -27.60 0.50
N GLY A 27 -10.08 -28.72 1.16
CA GLY A 27 -9.13 -28.77 2.27
C GLY A 27 -7.76 -28.24 1.84
N LEU A 28 -7.28 -28.68 0.68
CA LEU A 28 -6.02 -28.20 0.11
C LEU A 28 -6.08 -26.71 -0.25
N ALA A 29 -7.15 -26.23 -0.87
CA ALA A 29 -7.29 -24.81 -1.20
C ALA A 29 -7.33 -23.92 0.06
N LEU A 30 -8.04 -24.34 1.11
CA LEU A 30 -8.05 -23.65 2.40
C LEU A 30 -6.66 -23.66 3.05
N GLN A 31 -5.96 -24.79 3.00
CA GLN A 31 -4.60 -24.90 3.52
C GLN A 31 -3.64 -23.96 2.77
N GLN A 32 -3.72 -23.90 1.43
CA GLN A 32 -2.94 -22.98 0.60
C GLN A 32 -3.26 -21.52 0.91
N LEU A 33 -4.52 -21.19 1.16
CA LEU A 33 -4.92 -19.84 1.56
C LEU A 33 -4.39 -19.50 2.96
N GLN A 34 -4.45 -20.43 3.90
CA GLN A 34 -3.94 -20.25 5.25
C GLN A 34 -2.41 -20.08 5.27
N SER A 35 -1.67 -20.85 4.47
CA SER A 35 -0.22 -20.72 4.34
C SER A 35 0.17 -19.38 3.70
N GLN A 36 -0.56 -18.94 2.66
CA GLN A 36 -0.37 -17.62 2.06
C GLN A 36 -0.62 -16.50 3.07
N ARG A 37 -1.74 -16.53 3.80
CA ARG A 37 -2.03 -15.54 4.85
C ARG A 37 -1.01 -15.55 5.97
N ALA A 38 -0.53 -16.74 6.36
CA ALA A 38 0.53 -16.87 7.34
C ALA A 38 1.85 -16.24 6.86
N GLY A 39 2.20 -16.43 5.59
CA GLY A 39 3.36 -15.82 4.95
C GLY A 39 3.27 -14.30 4.95
N ILE A 40 2.13 -13.74 4.54
CA ILE A 40 1.89 -12.29 4.53
C ILE A 40 1.98 -11.73 5.95
N ALA A 41 1.29 -12.34 6.92
CA ALA A 41 1.33 -11.90 8.33
C ALA A 41 2.76 -11.92 8.89
N LYS A 42 3.54 -12.95 8.55
CA LYS A 42 4.94 -13.05 8.96
C LYS A 42 5.80 -11.96 8.32
N GLY A 43 5.61 -11.66 7.03
CA GLY A 43 6.31 -10.56 6.34
C GLY A 43 6.02 -9.20 6.97
N VAL A 44 4.75 -8.93 7.30
CA VAL A 44 4.38 -7.71 8.03
C VAL A 44 5.07 -7.67 9.39
N GLN A 45 5.06 -8.76 10.16
CA GLN A 45 5.71 -8.82 11.47
C GLN A 45 7.24 -8.63 11.42
N THR A 46 7.90 -8.99 10.31
CA THR A 46 9.33 -8.72 10.13
C THR A 46 9.63 -7.27 9.81
N ASP A 47 8.73 -6.60 9.09
CA ASP A 47 8.88 -5.20 8.71
C ASP A 47 8.46 -4.23 9.82
N LEU A 48 7.68 -4.69 10.80
CA LEU A 48 7.31 -3.87 11.96
C LEU A 48 8.54 -3.56 12.84
N PRO A 49 8.65 -2.32 13.34
CA PRO A 49 9.71 -1.94 14.25
C PRO A 49 9.61 -2.76 15.54
N PRO A 50 10.74 -2.96 16.25
CA PRO A 50 10.78 -3.79 17.45
C PRO A 50 9.80 -3.32 18.54
N ALA A 51 9.50 -2.02 18.59
CA ALA A 51 8.55 -1.42 19.52
C ALA A 51 7.07 -1.80 19.24
N CYS A 52 6.74 -2.22 18.02
CA CYS A 52 5.37 -2.52 17.60
C CYS A 52 5.14 -4.02 17.36
N ARG A 53 6.00 -4.91 17.88
CA ARG A 53 5.82 -6.36 17.72
C ARG A 53 4.53 -6.81 18.41
N ILE A 54 3.55 -7.22 17.61
CA ILE A 54 2.25 -7.70 18.07
C ILE A 54 2.03 -9.15 17.64
N GLY A 55 1.14 -9.83 18.37
CA GLY A 55 0.68 -11.17 18.02
C GLY A 55 -0.05 -11.20 16.67
N ARG A 56 -0.10 -12.38 16.05
CA ARG A 56 -0.77 -12.56 14.74
C ARG A 56 -2.25 -12.17 14.79
N ASP A 57 -2.94 -12.52 15.86
CA ASP A 57 -4.38 -12.27 15.96
C ASP A 57 -4.68 -10.78 16.07
N CYS A 58 -3.92 -10.06 16.90
CA CYS A 58 -3.99 -8.60 17.02
C CYS A 58 -3.59 -7.91 15.69
N LEU A 59 -2.61 -8.44 14.97
CA LEU A 59 -2.27 -7.94 13.64
C LEU A 59 -3.44 -8.04 12.67
N VAL A 60 -4.12 -9.19 12.64
CA VAL A 60 -5.19 -9.46 11.67
C VAL A 60 -6.50 -8.77 12.04
N LEU A 61 -6.85 -8.75 13.33
CA LEU A 61 -8.14 -8.26 13.83
C LEU A 61 -8.15 -6.78 14.15
N ASP A 62 -7.03 -6.22 14.62
CA ASP A 62 -6.97 -4.83 15.08
C ASP A 62 -6.13 -3.98 14.13
N LEU A 63 -4.85 -4.33 13.94
CA LEU A 63 -3.92 -3.45 13.24
C LEU A 63 -4.22 -3.37 11.73
N ALA A 64 -4.35 -4.51 11.06
CA ALA A 64 -4.58 -4.56 9.62
C ALA A 64 -5.83 -3.77 9.18
N PRO A 65 -7.03 -3.94 9.77
CA PRO A 65 -8.19 -3.14 9.39
C PRO A 65 -8.01 -1.64 9.70
N CYS A 66 -7.42 -1.29 10.85
CA CYS A 66 -7.14 0.11 11.17
C CYS A 66 -6.18 0.77 10.17
N LEU A 67 -5.09 0.09 9.78
CA LEU A 67 -4.17 0.59 8.76
C LEU A 67 -4.86 0.78 7.42
N LEU A 68 -5.67 -0.20 7.04
CA LEU A 68 -6.46 -0.19 5.82
C LEU A 68 -7.45 0.99 5.75
N ASP A 69 -7.91 1.52 6.88
CA ASP A 69 -8.74 2.73 6.96
C ASP A 69 -7.94 4.03 7.00
N ILE A 70 -6.77 4.02 7.64
CA ILE A 70 -5.82 5.15 7.64
C ILE A 70 -5.27 5.40 6.22
N LEU A 71 -5.07 4.34 5.45
CA LEU A 71 -4.57 4.40 4.06
C LEU A 71 -5.54 5.06 3.07
N GLN A 72 -6.76 5.40 3.50
CA GLN A 72 -7.80 6.02 2.67
C GLN A 72 -8.13 7.46 3.11
N PRO A 73 -7.16 8.40 3.16
CA PRO A 73 -7.46 9.79 3.46
C PRO A 73 -8.23 10.44 2.31
N SER A 74 -9.00 11.48 2.63
CA SER A 74 -9.71 12.30 1.64
C SER A 74 -8.75 13.28 0.97
N LEU A 75 -7.89 12.79 0.08
CA LEU A 75 -6.96 13.61 -0.70
C LEU A 75 -7.49 13.83 -2.11
N ARG A 76 -7.42 15.09 -2.58
CA ARG A 76 -7.78 15.43 -3.95
C ARG A 76 -6.68 14.98 -4.91
N PRO A 77 -7.00 14.41 -6.08
CA PRO A 77 -6.02 14.03 -7.10
C PRO A 77 -5.55 15.27 -7.90
N VAL A 78 -5.10 16.31 -7.19
CA VAL A 78 -4.50 17.51 -7.77
C VAL A 78 -3.02 17.56 -7.42
N SER A 79 -2.26 18.45 -8.07
CA SER A 79 -0.84 18.63 -7.75
C SER A 79 -0.66 19.00 -6.28
N THR A 80 0.40 18.48 -5.67
CA THR A 80 0.73 18.72 -4.25
C THR A 80 0.94 20.21 -3.93
N HIS A 81 1.23 21.04 -4.94
CA HIS A 81 1.34 22.50 -4.82
C HIS A 81 0.01 23.19 -4.51
N LEU A 82 -1.12 22.59 -4.88
CA LEU A 82 -2.47 23.13 -4.64
C LEU A 82 -3.08 22.63 -3.32
N TYR A 83 -2.33 21.85 -2.55
CA TYR A 83 -2.79 21.30 -1.28
C TYR A 83 -2.79 22.38 -0.20
N THR A 84 -3.85 22.42 0.58
CA THR A 84 -3.92 23.19 1.82
C THR A 84 -2.88 22.69 2.82
N ALA A 85 -2.53 23.52 3.82
CA ALA A 85 -1.62 23.12 4.88
C ALA A 85 -2.10 21.85 5.64
N LYS A 86 -3.42 21.65 5.74
CA LYS A 86 -4.02 20.44 6.31
C LYS A 86 -3.79 19.22 5.42
N GLU A 87 -4.15 19.30 4.13
CA GLU A 87 -3.95 18.19 3.17
C GLU A 87 -2.48 17.77 3.08
N ARG A 88 -1.55 18.73 3.11
CA ARG A 88 -0.11 18.45 3.15
C ARG A 88 0.31 17.69 4.41
N ARG A 89 -0.23 18.08 5.57
CA ARG A 89 0.03 17.38 6.83
C ARG A 89 -0.52 15.96 6.80
N ASP A 90 -1.76 15.79 6.32
CA ASP A 90 -2.41 14.49 6.21
C ASP A 90 -1.61 13.55 5.28
N LEU A 91 -1.10 14.06 4.15
CA LEU A 91 -0.22 13.32 3.24
C LEU A 91 1.12 12.94 3.91
N ALA A 92 1.75 13.87 4.62
CA ALA A 92 3.00 13.58 5.33
C ALA A 92 2.81 12.51 6.42
N THR A 93 1.74 12.63 7.21
CA THR A 93 1.39 11.63 8.24
C THR A 93 1.09 10.27 7.61
N LEU A 94 0.39 10.23 6.48
CA LEU A 94 0.15 9.00 5.73
C LEU A 94 1.47 8.34 5.29
N VAL A 95 2.36 9.11 4.67
CA VAL A 95 3.67 8.61 4.21
C VAL A 95 4.50 8.11 5.38
N ASP A 96 4.52 8.84 6.50
CA ASP A 96 5.21 8.41 7.71
C ASP A 96 4.65 7.10 8.26
N CYS A 97 3.32 6.95 8.34
CA CYS A 97 2.68 5.70 8.72
C CYS A 97 3.08 4.55 7.77
N MET A 98 3.05 4.79 6.46
CA MET A 98 3.45 3.78 5.47
C MET A 98 4.90 3.33 5.65
N ILE A 99 5.83 4.26 5.94
CA ILE A 99 7.23 3.90 6.23
C ILE A 99 7.33 3.12 7.55
N CYS A 100 6.67 3.57 8.61
CA CYS A 100 6.74 2.94 9.94
C CYS A 100 6.22 1.50 9.95
N TYR A 101 5.23 1.18 9.11
CA TYR A 101 4.67 -0.17 9.00
C TYR A 101 5.17 -0.97 7.78
N GLY A 102 6.17 -0.46 7.05
CA GLY A 102 6.74 -1.15 5.88
C GLY A 102 5.83 -1.22 4.64
N LEU A 103 4.74 -0.46 4.61
CA LEU A 103 3.74 -0.52 3.55
C LEU A 103 4.14 0.35 2.35
N HIS A 104 3.86 -0.12 1.14
CA HIS A 104 4.06 0.67 -0.08
C HIS A 104 3.14 0.24 -1.21
N TYR A 105 2.86 1.16 -2.14
CA TYR A 105 2.13 0.85 -3.35
C TYR A 105 3.09 0.43 -4.46
N THR A 106 2.84 -0.74 -5.06
CA THR A 106 3.58 -1.24 -6.22
C THR A 106 2.67 -1.23 -7.45
N GLN A 107 3.26 -0.97 -8.61
CA GLN A 107 2.55 -1.01 -9.87
C GLN A 107 2.53 -2.45 -10.39
N GLN A 108 1.35 -3.05 -10.42
CA GLN A 108 1.13 -4.40 -10.95
C GLN A 108 0.42 -4.32 -12.31
N ARG A 109 0.86 -5.15 -13.25
CA ARG A 109 0.22 -5.31 -14.55
C ARG A 109 -0.83 -6.41 -14.44
N LEU A 110 -2.09 -6.05 -14.61
CA LEU A 110 -3.18 -7.04 -14.72
C LEU A 110 -2.99 -7.86 -16.02
N PRO A 111 -3.53 -9.09 -16.09
CA PRO A 111 -3.51 -9.89 -17.32
C PRO A 111 -4.19 -9.19 -18.50
N ASP A 112 -5.10 -8.23 -18.22
CA ASP A 112 -5.75 -7.38 -19.21
C ASP A 112 -4.85 -6.25 -19.76
N GLY A 113 -3.58 -6.19 -19.32
CA GLY A 113 -2.59 -5.19 -19.73
C GLY A 113 -2.69 -3.83 -19.02
N GLN A 114 -3.74 -3.63 -18.21
CA GLN A 114 -3.92 -2.42 -17.41
C GLN A 114 -2.94 -2.36 -16.23
N MET A 115 -2.48 -1.16 -15.89
CA MET A 115 -1.62 -0.95 -14.73
C MET A 115 -2.47 -0.57 -13.51
N GLN A 116 -2.32 -1.31 -12.42
CA GLN A 116 -3.01 -1.04 -11.16
C GLN A 116 -2.01 -0.92 -10.02
N PHE A 117 -2.24 0.02 -9.11
CA PHE A 117 -1.48 0.13 -7.88
C PHE A 117 -2.07 -0.79 -6.79
N ALA A 118 -1.26 -1.76 -6.37
CA ALA A 118 -1.56 -2.72 -5.31
C ALA A 118 -0.73 -2.41 -4.06
N LEU A 119 -1.28 -2.67 -2.88
CA LEU A 119 -0.56 -2.49 -1.62
C LEU A 119 0.32 -3.72 -1.37
N GLU A 120 1.59 -3.46 -1.04
CA GLU A 120 2.56 -4.48 -0.63
C GLU A 120 3.07 -4.14 0.79
N PRO A 121 2.99 -5.08 1.75
CA PRO A 121 2.32 -6.39 1.68
C PRO A 121 0.79 -6.29 1.48
N PRO A 122 0.13 -7.32 0.91
CA PRO A 122 -1.29 -7.28 0.58
C PRO A 122 -2.19 -7.47 1.81
N LEU A 123 -2.32 -6.41 2.62
CA LEU A 123 -3.10 -6.42 3.86
C LEU A 123 -4.59 -6.74 3.65
N ASP A 124 -5.15 -6.39 2.49
CA ASP A 124 -6.54 -6.71 2.15
C ASP A 124 -6.79 -8.24 2.20
N GLN A 125 -5.77 -9.08 1.94
CA GLN A 125 -5.92 -10.54 1.99
C GLN A 125 -5.98 -11.09 3.43
N LEU A 126 -5.43 -10.35 4.40
CA LEU A 126 -5.47 -10.72 5.82
C LEU A 126 -6.85 -10.44 6.43
N VAL A 127 -7.47 -9.32 6.05
CA VAL A 127 -8.74 -8.85 6.62
C VAL A 127 -9.96 -9.47 5.92
N ARG A 128 -9.77 -10.09 4.75
CA ARG A 128 -10.85 -10.81 4.04
C ARG A 128 -11.15 -12.15 4.71
N PHE A 129 -12.16 -12.22 5.55
CA PHE A 129 -12.58 -13.48 6.18
C PHE A 129 -13.43 -14.39 5.27
N SER A 130 -13.92 -13.89 4.13
CA SER A 130 -14.76 -14.67 3.21
C SER A 130 -13.92 -15.62 2.33
N GLU A 131 -14.44 -16.84 2.14
CA GLU A 131 -13.91 -17.86 1.24
C GLU A 131 -13.90 -17.33 -0.20
N PRO A 132 -12.86 -17.58 -1.02
CA PRO A 132 -12.92 -17.31 -2.44
C PRO A 132 -14.10 -18.10 -3.03
N PRO A 133 -15.01 -17.49 -3.82
CA PRO A 133 -16.14 -18.21 -4.36
C PRO A 133 -15.64 -19.36 -5.22
N ALA A 134 -15.83 -20.58 -4.74
CA ALA A 134 -15.54 -21.79 -5.47
C ALA A 134 -16.48 -21.85 -6.69
N ALA A 135 -15.93 -21.57 -7.88
CA ALA A 135 -16.56 -21.72 -9.19
C ALA A 135 -17.85 -20.90 -9.43
N ALA A 136 -17.70 -19.63 -9.83
CA ALA A 136 -18.70 -18.91 -10.63
C ALA A 136 -18.23 -18.79 -12.09
N PRO A 137 -19.08 -19.03 -13.10
CA PRO A 137 -18.69 -19.04 -14.52
C PRO A 137 -18.34 -17.64 -15.07
N PRO A 138 -17.47 -17.55 -16.10
CA PRO A 138 -16.96 -16.30 -16.69
C PRO A 138 -17.93 -15.67 -17.71
N ALA A 139 -19.15 -15.34 -17.29
CA ALA A 139 -20.12 -14.68 -18.16
C ALA A 139 -21.06 -13.73 -17.38
N ALA A 140 -20.47 -12.71 -16.76
CA ALA A 140 -21.16 -11.47 -16.43
C ALA A 140 -20.14 -10.33 -16.35
N THR A 141 -19.54 -10.04 -17.51
CA THR A 141 -19.01 -8.70 -17.78
C THR A 141 -20.18 -7.75 -17.66
N THR A 142 -20.19 -6.91 -16.63
CA THR A 142 -20.72 -5.53 -16.57
C THR A 142 -20.94 -5.17 -15.11
N THR A 143 -19.93 -4.48 -14.55
CA THR A 143 -20.08 -3.41 -13.57
C THR A 143 -20.51 -3.80 -12.15
N THR A 144 -19.71 -3.37 -11.19
CA THR A 144 -19.88 -3.49 -9.73
C THR A 144 -19.34 -4.79 -9.14
N SER A 145 -18.02 -4.80 -8.97
CA SER A 145 -17.39 -5.49 -7.84
C SER A 145 -17.93 -4.93 -6.52
N THR A 146 -19.13 -5.34 -6.14
CA THR A 146 -19.61 -5.22 -4.76
C THR A 146 -18.68 -6.08 -3.91
N THR A 147 -17.74 -5.39 -3.30
CA THR A 147 -16.99 -5.79 -2.13
C THR A 147 -17.99 -6.10 -1.02
N SER A 148 -18.56 -7.29 -1.03
CA SER A 148 -19.36 -7.80 0.08
C SER A 148 -18.38 -8.13 1.23
N THR A 149 -18.20 -7.18 2.14
CA THR A 149 -18.08 -7.33 3.62
C THR A 149 -17.37 -6.08 4.20
N SER A 150 -18.18 -5.13 4.66
CA SER A 150 -18.01 -4.15 5.75
C SER A 150 -18.71 -2.84 5.37
N ALA A 151 -19.93 -2.67 5.87
CA ALA A 151 -20.86 -1.57 5.57
C ALA A 151 -20.44 -0.20 6.14
N GLY A 152 -19.14 0.13 6.12
CA GLY A 152 -18.60 1.39 6.63
C GLY A 152 -17.23 1.77 6.08
N ARG A 153 -16.64 0.98 5.16
CA ARG A 153 -15.32 1.27 4.63
C ARG A 153 -15.41 2.34 3.52
N ARG A 154 -14.54 3.36 3.60
CA ARG A 154 -14.45 4.42 2.60
C ARG A 154 -14.14 3.83 1.21
N PRO A 155 -14.55 4.50 0.12
CA PRO A 155 -14.22 4.03 -1.21
C PRO A 155 -12.70 3.95 -1.37
N PRO A 156 -12.17 2.92 -2.07
CA PRO A 156 -10.74 2.81 -2.28
C PRO A 156 -10.23 4.04 -3.03
N LEU A 157 -9.06 4.52 -2.61
CA LEU A 157 -8.40 5.68 -3.22
C LEU A 157 -8.21 5.51 -4.73
N SER A 158 -8.45 6.60 -5.47
CA SER A 158 -8.25 6.66 -6.92
C SER A 158 -6.80 6.31 -7.30
N GLY A 159 -6.61 5.69 -8.47
CA GLY A 159 -5.28 5.32 -8.98
C GLY A 159 -4.29 6.48 -9.01
N ALA A 160 -4.77 7.69 -9.34
CA ALA A 160 -3.94 8.89 -9.33
C ALA A 160 -3.42 9.25 -7.93
N VAL A 161 -4.27 9.09 -6.89
CA VAL A 161 -3.87 9.33 -5.50
C VAL A 161 -2.89 8.25 -5.04
N LYS A 162 -3.10 6.98 -5.41
CA LYS A 162 -2.14 5.89 -5.13
C LYS A 162 -0.76 6.18 -5.72
N GLN A 163 -0.72 6.65 -6.96
CA GLN A 163 0.52 7.03 -7.63
C GLN A 163 1.20 8.22 -6.96
N LEU A 164 0.43 9.24 -6.58
CA LEU A 164 0.94 10.40 -5.84
C LEU A 164 1.57 9.97 -4.52
N VAL A 165 0.87 9.15 -3.74
CA VAL A 165 1.37 8.60 -2.47
C VAL A 165 2.62 7.75 -2.69
N ALA A 166 2.64 6.90 -3.72
CA ALA A 166 3.81 6.07 -4.05
C ALA A 166 5.05 6.92 -4.36
N ARG A 167 4.88 8.00 -5.13
CA ARG A 167 5.96 8.93 -5.47
C ARG A 167 6.50 9.64 -4.23
N GLU A 168 5.61 10.18 -3.39
CA GLU A 168 6.01 10.89 -2.17
C GLU A 168 6.70 9.96 -1.17
N LEU A 169 6.21 8.72 -1.05
CA LEU A 169 6.84 7.68 -0.22
C LEU A 169 8.26 7.37 -0.67
N GLN A 170 8.50 7.24 -1.98
CA GLN A 170 9.83 7.00 -2.52
C GLN A 170 10.78 8.18 -2.26
N ALA A 171 10.29 9.42 -2.44
CA ALA A 171 11.06 10.62 -2.14
C ALA A 171 11.45 10.69 -0.65
N GLU A 172 10.52 10.34 0.25
CA GLU A 172 10.79 10.34 1.69
C GLU A 172 11.77 9.24 2.09
N ARG A 173 11.68 8.05 1.48
CA ARG A 173 12.66 6.97 1.69
C ARG A 173 14.06 7.38 1.27
N LEU A 174 14.20 8.04 0.11
CA LEU A 174 15.48 8.56 -0.35
C LEU A 174 16.03 9.60 0.63
N ARG A 175 15.21 10.56 1.06
CA ARG A 175 15.61 11.58 2.04
C ARG A 175 16.10 10.96 3.36
N ARG A 176 15.39 9.97 3.90
CA ARG A 176 15.79 9.27 5.14
C ARG A 176 17.07 8.46 4.94
N ALA A 177 17.25 7.84 3.77
CA ALA A 177 18.46 7.11 3.43
C ALA A 177 19.67 8.06 3.32
N ASP A 178 19.51 9.21 2.67
CA ASP A 178 20.54 10.25 2.56
C ASP A 178 20.91 10.80 3.95
N ALA A 179 19.93 11.06 4.81
CA ALA A 179 20.17 11.50 6.19
C ALA A 179 20.90 10.44 7.02
N ALA A 180 20.53 9.15 6.88
CA ALA A 180 21.21 8.05 7.55
C ALA A 180 22.64 7.85 7.03
N ALA A 181 22.88 8.05 5.73
CA ALA A 181 24.21 8.02 5.13
C ALA A 181 25.07 9.20 5.61
N ALA A 182 24.52 10.41 5.65
CA ALA A 182 25.20 11.59 6.18
C ALA A 182 25.56 11.42 7.68
N ALA A 183 24.66 10.86 8.48
CA ALA A 183 24.93 10.56 9.90
C ALA A 183 26.06 9.53 10.08
N ARG A 184 26.19 8.56 9.17
CA ARG A 184 27.29 7.59 9.17
C ARG A 184 28.63 8.19 8.77
N LEU A 185 28.63 9.25 7.95
CA LEU A 185 29.84 9.94 7.52
C LEU A 185 30.40 10.90 8.58
N GLY A 186 29.62 11.25 9.62
CA GLY A 186 30.05 12.11 10.72
C GLY A 186 30.43 13.53 10.29
N PRO A 187 30.60 14.48 11.24
CA PRO A 187 31.11 15.80 10.90
C PRO A 187 32.60 15.66 10.54
N SER A 188 32.93 15.66 9.24
CA SER A 188 34.28 16.00 8.82
C SER A 188 34.53 17.43 9.28
N ALA A 189 35.33 17.58 10.33
CA ALA A 189 35.80 18.86 10.82
C ALA A 189 36.30 19.73 9.65
N PRO A 190 36.08 21.06 9.67
CA PRO A 190 36.75 21.94 8.73
C PRO A 190 38.25 21.81 9.01
N THR A 191 39.01 21.23 8.09
CA THR A 191 40.46 21.35 8.10
C THR A 191 40.76 22.84 8.00
N SER A 192 41.06 23.45 9.14
CA SER A 192 41.66 24.76 9.24
C SER A 192 42.98 24.74 8.49
N ALA A 193 42.97 25.17 7.23
CA ALA A 193 44.16 25.71 6.59
C ALA A 193 44.11 27.24 6.77
N SER A 194 44.37 27.67 8.01
CA SER A 194 44.83 29.03 8.28
C SER A 194 46.27 29.15 7.77
N THR A 195 46.44 29.74 6.59
CA THR A 195 47.67 30.46 6.26
C THR A 195 47.30 31.92 6.05
N THR A 196 47.18 32.62 7.18
CA THR A 196 47.29 34.07 7.23
C THR A 196 48.77 34.39 7.06
N GLY A 197 49.15 34.84 5.86
CA GLY A 197 50.46 35.41 5.57
C GLY A 197 50.26 36.75 4.89
N ALA A 198 50.19 37.81 5.70
CA ALA A 198 50.08 39.18 5.25
C ALA A 198 51.32 39.62 4.46
N SER A 199 51.12 40.32 3.33
CA SER A 199 51.98 41.44 2.90
C SER A 199 51.33 42.19 1.74
N ALA A 200 50.71 43.34 2.04
CA ALA A 200 50.64 44.47 1.11
C ALA A 200 52.05 45.12 1.04
N PRO A 201 52.44 45.87 -0.01
CA PRO A 201 51.95 47.25 -0.15
C PRO A 201 51.75 47.80 -1.57
N ALA A 202 50.79 48.73 -1.66
CA ALA A 202 50.78 50.05 -2.31
C ALA A 202 51.39 50.32 -3.71
N LYS A 203 50.50 50.81 -4.59
CA LYS A 203 50.58 51.98 -5.52
C LYS A 203 51.87 52.25 -6.32
N SER A 204 51.72 52.27 -7.65
CA SER A 204 51.85 53.53 -8.41
C SER A 204 51.21 53.44 -9.80
N THR A 205 50.47 54.51 -10.09
CA THR A 205 49.84 54.89 -11.34
C THR A 205 50.90 55.38 -12.32
N SER A 206 50.85 54.97 -13.59
CA SER A 206 51.50 55.69 -14.69
C SER A 206 50.87 55.31 -16.04
N THR A 207 50.06 56.23 -16.55
CA THR A 207 49.90 56.56 -17.97
C THR A 207 50.50 57.97 -18.14
N PRO A 208 50.79 58.50 -19.34
CA PRO A 208 50.12 58.28 -20.63
C PRO A 208 50.90 57.44 -21.65
#